data_AF-A0A5P1V1F9-F1
#
_entry.id   AF-A0A5P1V1F9-F1
#
_cell.length_a   1.000
_cell.length_b   1.000
_cell.length_c   1.000
_cell.angle_alpha   90.00
_cell.angle_beta   90.00
_cell.angle_gamma   90.00
#
_symmetry.space_group_name_H-M   'P 1'
#
loop_
_entity.id
_entity.type
_entity.pdbx_description
1 polymer ?
#
loop_
_entity_poly.entity_id
_entity_poly.type
_entity_poly.pdbx_seq_one_letter_code
_entity_poly.pdbx_strand_id
1 'polypeptide(L)'
;MKDYKPILQKLLNNQCSPKDFELLKKDFKKLLKRAFKTHFTSYIEKVFAKYYGPDYLEALSQELFVKIVYQKDTLLSLNFIHENYLFAMVVNLIYYHLSSGFRVLEKEVNFEDLFSQKDQEEKELKLEESIPQVFINYLEDQTLLHLSFSLKQSLTKKELETLCWYILKNIYKHKNQTSEKRDAFYKRWERLKPKLKEILVRELLEDTNTYKFFEVIKSEICEKLDLLKSKK
;
A
#
# COMPACT_ATOMS: atom_id res chain seq x y z
N MET A 1 -27.53 15.40 2.54
CA MET A 1 -26.16 15.82 2.19
C MET A 1 -25.24 15.39 3.33
N LYS A 2 -24.03 14.92 3.04
CA LYS A 2 -23.17 14.24 4.02
C LYS A 2 -22.13 15.20 4.62
N ASP A 3 -22.03 15.19 5.94
CA ASP A 3 -20.94 15.82 6.70
C ASP A 3 -19.80 14.81 6.90
N TYR A 4 -18.60 15.19 6.51
CA TYR A 4 -17.40 14.38 6.67
C TYR A 4 -16.59 14.76 7.91
N LYS A 5 -16.97 15.83 8.63
CA LYS A 5 -16.25 16.26 9.84
C LYS A 5 -16.08 15.13 10.86
N PRO A 6 -17.12 14.35 11.23
CA PRO A 6 -16.97 13.33 12.27
C PRO A 6 -15.96 12.23 11.89
N ILE A 7 -15.99 11.77 10.64
CA ILE A 7 -15.12 10.69 10.18
C ILE A 7 -13.68 11.17 9.93
N LEU A 8 -13.51 12.39 9.41
CA LEU A 8 -12.19 12.99 9.24
C LEU A 8 -11.54 13.35 10.58
N GLN A 9 -12.31 13.80 11.56
CA GLN A 9 -11.80 14.06 12.90
C GLN A 9 -11.31 12.76 13.57
N LYS A 10 -12.06 11.66 13.43
CA LYS A 10 -11.59 10.33 13.88
C LYS A 10 -10.28 9.93 13.19
N LEU A 11 -10.19 10.14 11.87
CA LEU A 11 -8.97 9.87 11.10
C LEU A 11 -7.78 10.69 11.61
N LEU A 12 -7.91 12.01 11.67
CA LEU A 12 -6.83 12.95 12.00
C LEU A 12 -6.37 12.88 13.47
N ASN A 13 -7.22 12.34 14.35
CA ASN A 13 -6.93 12.14 15.77
C ASN A 13 -6.55 10.69 16.14
N ASN A 14 -6.26 9.82 15.16
CA ASN A 14 -5.92 8.41 15.40
C ASN A 14 -7.00 7.59 16.12
N GLN A 15 -8.27 7.96 15.96
CA GLN A 15 -9.45 7.29 16.55
C GLN A 15 -10.30 6.57 15.50
N CYS A 16 -9.80 6.44 14.27
CA CYS A 16 -10.50 5.79 13.16
C CYS A 16 -10.39 4.27 13.27
N SER A 17 -11.51 3.57 13.19
CA SER A 17 -11.49 2.10 13.11
C SER A 17 -11.15 1.63 11.68
N PRO A 18 -10.66 0.40 11.49
CA PRO A 18 -10.46 -0.16 10.15
C PRO A 18 -11.72 -0.12 9.27
N LYS A 19 -12.89 -0.32 9.88
CA LYS A 19 -14.19 -0.22 9.17
C LYS A 19 -14.50 1.20 8.73
N ASP A 20 -14.26 2.18 9.59
CA ASP A 20 -14.46 3.60 9.26
C ASP A 20 -13.50 4.03 8.13
N PHE A 21 -12.25 3.55 8.18
CA PHE A 21 -11.25 3.83 7.15
C PHE A 21 -11.66 3.27 5.78
N GLU A 22 -12.10 2.01 5.72
CA GLU A 22 -12.58 1.40 4.47
C GLU A 22 -13.84 2.10 3.92
N LEU A 23 -14.73 2.54 4.80
CA LEU A 23 -15.88 3.36 4.39
C LEU A 23 -15.43 4.69 3.79
N LEU A 24 -14.50 5.39 4.43
CA LEU A 24 -13.98 6.67 3.96
C LEU A 24 -13.25 6.53 2.62
N LYS A 25 -12.43 5.49 2.47
CA LYS A 25 -11.75 5.13 1.23
C LYS A 25 -12.73 4.86 0.10
N LYS A 26 -13.79 4.08 0.37
CA LYS A 26 -14.86 3.84 -0.60
C LYS A 26 -15.57 5.14 -1.01
N ASP A 27 -15.80 6.04 -0.08
CA ASP A 27 -16.40 7.34 -0.37
C ASP A 27 -15.48 8.23 -1.20
N PHE A 28 -14.18 8.25 -0.94
CA PHE A 28 -13.20 8.97 -1.76
C PHE A 28 -13.16 8.44 -3.19
N LYS A 29 -13.15 7.11 -3.37
CA LYS A 29 -13.27 6.51 -4.70
C LYS A 29 -14.55 6.91 -5.42
N LYS A 30 -15.68 6.98 -4.71
CA LYS A 30 -16.95 7.47 -5.28
C LYS A 30 -16.87 8.95 -5.67
N LEU A 31 -16.25 9.79 -4.86
CA LEU A 31 -16.04 11.21 -5.17
C LEU A 31 -15.15 11.38 -6.40
N LEU A 32 -14.05 10.64 -6.49
CA LEU A 32 -13.17 10.59 -7.66
C LEU A 32 -13.93 10.16 -8.92
N LYS A 33 -14.67 9.05 -8.85
CA LYS A 33 -15.49 8.57 -9.97
C LYS A 33 -16.55 9.59 -10.38
N ARG A 34 -17.19 10.24 -9.40
CA ARG A 34 -18.15 11.33 -9.67
C ARG A 34 -17.45 12.50 -10.35
N ALA A 35 -16.27 12.90 -9.91
CA ALA A 35 -15.52 14.01 -10.51
C ALA A 35 -15.17 13.72 -11.97
N PHE A 36 -14.65 12.52 -12.28
CA PHE A 36 -14.39 12.11 -13.65
C PHE A 36 -15.65 12.08 -14.52
N LYS A 37 -16.81 11.74 -13.94
CA LYS A 37 -18.09 11.69 -14.66
C LYS A 37 -18.71 13.08 -14.90
N THR A 38 -18.61 14.00 -13.93
CA THR A 38 -19.37 15.26 -13.95
C THR A 38 -18.53 16.50 -14.28
N HIS A 39 -17.23 16.49 -13.97
CA HIS A 39 -16.32 17.63 -14.22
C HIS A 39 -15.33 17.39 -15.35
N PHE A 40 -15.05 16.12 -15.68
CA PHE A 40 -14.10 15.75 -16.71
C PHE A 40 -14.76 14.85 -17.75
N THR A 41 -14.01 14.52 -18.80
CA THR A 41 -14.48 13.60 -19.85
C THR A 41 -14.01 12.18 -19.58
N SER A 42 -14.69 11.20 -20.18
CA SER A 42 -14.26 9.79 -20.14
C SER A 42 -12.87 9.58 -20.74
N TYR A 43 -12.42 10.48 -21.62
CA TYR A 43 -11.06 10.50 -22.14
C TYR A 43 -10.04 10.80 -21.03
N ILE A 44 -10.29 11.83 -20.21
CA ILE A 44 -9.42 12.19 -19.08
C ILE A 44 -9.30 11.02 -18.11
N GLU A 45 -10.40 10.36 -17.77
CA GLU A 45 -10.36 9.17 -16.90
C GLU A 45 -9.48 8.04 -17.49
N LYS A 46 -9.54 7.81 -18.81
CA LYS A 46 -8.66 6.86 -19.50
C LYS A 46 -7.18 7.27 -19.44
N VAL A 47 -6.87 8.56 -19.45
CA VAL A 47 -5.50 9.04 -19.30
C VAL A 47 -4.96 8.67 -17.92
N PHE A 48 -5.73 8.87 -16.86
CA PHE A 48 -5.31 8.44 -15.51
C PHE A 48 -5.13 6.93 -15.42
N ALA A 49 -6.05 6.14 -16.00
CA ALA A 49 -5.89 4.68 -16.06
C ALA A 49 -4.65 4.25 -16.86
N LYS A 50 -4.21 5.02 -17.85
CA LYS A 50 -2.98 4.76 -18.60
C LYS A 50 -1.73 5.03 -17.77
N TYR A 51 -1.69 6.13 -17.01
CA TYR A 51 -0.51 6.51 -16.22
C TYR A 51 -0.38 5.74 -14.90
N TYR A 52 -1.49 5.55 -14.18
CA TYR A 52 -1.50 4.88 -12.88
C TYR A 52 -1.83 3.37 -12.97
N GLY A 53 -2.24 2.90 -14.14
CA GLY A 53 -2.74 1.53 -14.31
C GLY A 53 -4.20 1.34 -13.89
N PRO A 54 -4.67 0.09 -13.82
CA PRO A 54 -6.09 -0.23 -13.60
C PRO A 54 -6.61 0.24 -12.24
N ASP A 55 -5.73 0.39 -11.25
CA ASP A 55 -6.05 0.80 -9.88
C ASP A 55 -5.89 2.31 -9.64
N TYR A 56 -5.95 3.16 -10.68
CA TYR A 56 -5.77 4.61 -10.56
C TYR A 56 -6.66 5.29 -9.48
N LEU A 57 -7.88 4.78 -9.24
CA LEU A 57 -8.76 5.31 -8.19
C LEU A 57 -8.21 5.04 -6.78
N GLU A 58 -7.48 3.94 -6.61
CA GLU A 58 -6.78 3.62 -5.37
C GLU A 58 -5.64 4.60 -5.13
N ALA A 59 -4.77 4.80 -6.13
CA ALA A 59 -3.65 5.74 -6.05
C ALA A 59 -4.12 7.17 -5.75
N LEU A 60 -5.13 7.67 -6.48
CA LEU A 60 -5.68 9.01 -6.25
C LEU A 60 -6.36 9.14 -4.88
N SER A 61 -6.98 8.06 -4.37
CA SER A 61 -7.55 8.06 -3.03
C SER A 61 -6.48 8.18 -1.95
N GLN A 62 -5.32 7.54 -2.14
CA GLN A 62 -4.18 7.63 -1.22
C GLN A 62 -3.58 9.03 -1.22
N GLU A 63 -3.42 9.63 -2.40
CA GLU A 63 -2.95 11.02 -2.48
C GLU A 63 -3.93 12.01 -1.83
N LEU A 64 -5.24 11.76 -1.95
CA LEU A 64 -6.24 12.54 -1.25
C LEU A 64 -6.12 12.40 0.28
N PHE A 65 -5.84 11.20 0.79
CA PHE A 65 -5.55 11.00 2.22
C PHE A 65 -4.34 11.83 2.67
N VAL A 66 -3.24 11.80 1.91
CA VAL A 66 -2.04 12.59 2.22
C VAL A 66 -2.36 14.09 2.25
N LYS A 67 -3.12 14.61 1.28
CA LYS A 67 -3.55 16.02 1.27
C LYS A 67 -4.42 16.37 2.48
N ILE A 68 -5.30 15.47 2.90
CA ILE A 68 -6.13 15.65 4.10
C ILE A 68 -5.28 15.71 5.37
N VAL A 69 -4.29 14.83 5.49
CA VAL A 69 -3.35 14.83 6.63
C VAL A 69 -2.53 16.11 6.65
N TYR A 70 -2.04 16.56 5.49
CA TYR A 70 -1.30 17.83 5.39
C TYR A 70 -2.13 19.06 5.77
N GLN A 71 -3.46 18.99 5.61
CA GLN A 71 -4.40 20.04 6.00
C GLN A 71 -5.03 19.80 7.38
N LYS A 72 -4.44 18.93 8.22
CA LYS A 72 -5.00 18.49 9.50
C LYS A 72 -5.56 19.63 10.34
N ASP A 73 -4.74 20.64 10.66
CA ASP A 73 -5.14 21.71 11.58
C ASP A 73 -6.31 22.53 11.03
N THR A 74 -6.26 22.86 9.73
CA THR A 74 -7.36 23.53 9.02
C THR A 74 -8.64 22.70 9.04
N LEU A 75 -8.55 21.40 8.77
CA LEU A 75 -9.73 20.53 8.77
C LEU A 75 -10.28 20.34 10.19
N LEU A 76 -9.41 20.31 11.21
CA LEU A 76 -9.80 20.22 12.61
C LEU A 76 -10.43 21.51 13.14
N SER A 77 -10.09 22.68 12.60
CA SER A 77 -10.72 23.96 12.99
C SER A 77 -12.12 24.19 12.39
N LEU A 78 -12.47 23.50 11.30
CA LEU A 78 -13.79 23.64 10.68
C LEU A 78 -14.89 22.99 11.51
N ASN A 79 -15.99 23.68 11.77
CA ASN A 79 -17.14 23.09 12.48
C ASN A 79 -17.91 22.05 11.65
N PHE A 80 -17.77 22.11 10.32
CA PHE A 80 -18.51 21.27 9.38
C PHE A 80 -17.67 21.07 8.12
N ILE A 81 -17.63 19.84 7.58
CA ILE A 81 -16.93 19.55 6.33
C ILE A 81 -17.94 18.97 5.34
N HIS A 82 -18.45 19.87 4.51
CA HIS A 82 -19.40 19.51 3.48
C HIS A 82 -18.76 18.60 2.42
N GLU A 83 -19.50 17.60 1.92
CA GLU A 83 -19.06 16.78 0.77
C GLU A 83 -18.53 17.58 -0.44
N ASN A 84 -19.10 18.74 -0.77
CA ASN A 84 -18.67 19.60 -1.86
C ASN A 84 -17.25 20.14 -1.64
N TYR A 85 -16.83 20.32 -0.39
CA TYR A 85 -15.45 20.70 -0.06
C TYR A 85 -14.49 19.59 -0.47
N LEU A 86 -14.76 18.34 -0.06
CA LEU A 86 -13.94 17.19 -0.47
C LEU A 86 -14.00 16.95 -1.98
N PHE A 87 -15.16 17.17 -2.57
CA PHE A 87 -15.32 17.08 -4.02
C PHE A 87 -14.48 18.12 -4.76
N ALA A 88 -14.41 19.36 -4.27
CA ALA A 88 -13.52 20.38 -4.81
C ALA A 88 -12.04 20.01 -4.64
N MET A 89 -11.67 19.43 -3.48
CA MET A 89 -10.30 18.89 -3.30
C MET A 89 -9.97 17.81 -4.34
N VAL A 90 -10.89 16.89 -4.61
CA VAL A 90 -10.74 15.86 -5.64
C VAL A 90 -10.59 16.46 -7.03
N VAL A 91 -11.42 17.44 -7.39
CA VAL A 91 -11.33 18.13 -8.68
C VAL A 91 -9.97 18.83 -8.83
N ASN A 92 -9.52 19.52 -7.79
CA ASN A 92 -8.21 20.18 -7.76
C ASN A 92 -7.04 19.19 -7.85
N LEU A 93 -7.16 18.04 -7.19
CA LEU A 93 -6.19 16.94 -7.30
C LEU A 93 -6.06 16.47 -8.75
N ILE A 94 -7.17 16.24 -9.45
CA ILE A 94 -7.16 15.83 -10.86
C ILE A 94 -6.55 16.94 -11.75
N TYR A 95 -6.95 18.20 -11.55
CA TYR A 95 -6.37 19.32 -12.29
C TYR A 95 -4.86 19.48 -12.07
N TYR A 96 -4.37 19.23 -10.87
CA TYR A 96 -2.94 19.28 -10.55
C TYR A 96 -2.13 18.29 -11.39
N HIS A 97 -2.62 17.04 -11.53
CA HIS A 97 -1.97 16.04 -12.38
C HIS A 97 -2.01 16.41 -13.87
N LEU A 98 -3.16 16.92 -14.34
CA LEU A 98 -3.30 17.34 -15.72
C LEU A 98 -2.39 18.54 -16.06
N SER A 99 -2.34 19.54 -15.19
CA SER A 99 -1.54 20.76 -15.40
C SER A 99 -0.04 20.52 -15.23
N SER A 100 0.36 19.59 -14.36
CA SER A 100 1.76 19.16 -14.23
C SER A 100 2.20 18.22 -15.37
N GLY A 101 1.27 17.80 -16.25
CA GLY A 101 1.55 16.83 -17.30
C GLY A 101 1.99 15.47 -16.75
N PHE A 102 1.50 15.09 -15.56
CA PHE A 102 1.92 13.88 -14.83
C PHE A 102 3.41 13.80 -14.48
N ARG A 103 4.16 14.91 -14.56
CA ARG A 103 5.60 14.96 -14.20
C ARG A 103 5.89 14.56 -12.75
N VAL A 104 4.89 14.66 -11.87
CA VAL A 104 4.97 14.20 -10.48
C VAL A 104 5.03 12.66 -10.39
N LEU A 105 4.52 11.95 -11.39
CA LEU A 105 4.64 10.49 -11.53
C LEU A 105 5.89 10.07 -12.30
N GLU A 106 6.34 10.89 -13.25
CA GLU A 106 7.57 10.63 -14.02
C GLU A 106 8.84 10.80 -13.18
N LYS A 107 8.77 11.64 -12.14
CA LYS A 107 9.81 11.68 -11.10
C LYS A 107 9.59 10.53 -10.12
N GLU A 108 10.12 9.36 -10.45
CA GLU A 108 10.74 8.56 -9.39
C GLU A 108 11.68 9.51 -8.66
N VAL A 109 11.34 9.86 -7.41
CA VAL A 109 12.18 10.75 -6.62
C VAL A 109 13.49 9.99 -6.43
N ASN A 110 14.51 10.34 -7.20
CA ASN A 110 15.83 9.83 -6.95
C ASN A 110 16.21 10.32 -5.55
N PHE A 111 16.33 9.41 -4.58
CA PHE A 111 16.60 9.76 -3.19
C PHE A 111 17.87 10.63 -3.08
N GLU A 112 18.80 10.50 -4.02
CA GLU A 112 20.02 11.30 -4.14
C GLU A 112 19.75 12.80 -4.41
N ASP A 113 18.63 13.15 -5.08
CA ASP A 113 18.25 14.54 -5.35
C ASP A 113 17.67 15.24 -4.11
N LEU A 114 17.14 14.48 -3.14
CA LEU A 114 16.65 15.01 -1.86
C LEU A 114 17.81 15.45 -0.93
N PHE A 115 18.99 14.85 -1.06
CA PHE A 115 20.18 15.20 -0.26
C PHE A 115 21.04 16.31 -0.88
N SER A 116 20.70 16.77 -2.09
CA SER A 116 21.48 17.78 -2.81
C SER A 116 21.08 19.22 -2.46
N GLN A 117 20.02 19.42 -1.67
CA GLN A 117 19.64 20.73 -1.16
C GLN A 117 20.23 20.94 0.23
N LYS A 118 21.52 21.31 0.26
CA LYS A 118 22.05 22.12 1.37
C LYS A 118 21.25 23.42 1.39
N ASP A 119 20.83 23.82 2.59
CA ASP A 119 20.06 25.03 2.93
C ASP A 119 18.53 24.87 2.94
N GLN A 120 18.03 23.91 3.72
CA GLN A 120 16.87 24.18 4.57
C GLN A 120 17.18 23.69 5.97
N GLU A 121 17.19 24.63 6.92
CA GLU A 121 17.27 24.38 8.36
C GLU A 121 16.43 23.16 8.74
N GLU A 122 16.99 22.32 9.61
CA GLU A 122 16.39 21.15 10.26
C GLU A 122 15.02 21.48 10.86
N LYS A 123 13.99 21.54 10.03
CA LYS A 123 12.72 20.92 10.37
C LYS A 123 12.86 19.49 9.92
N GLU A 124 13.49 18.65 10.77
CA GLU A 124 13.16 17.24 10.76
C GLU A 124 11.64 17.16 10.82
N LEU A 125 11.06 16.87 9.66
CA LEU A 125 9.63 16.78 9.45
C LEU A 125 9.15 15.66 10.36
N LYS A 126 8.52 16.01 11.47
CA LYS A 126 7.59 15.16 12.24
C LYS A 126 6.36 14.75 11.40
N LEU A 127 6.55 14.48 10.11
CA LEU A 127 5.51 14.02 9.20
C LEU A 127 5.03 12.64 9.64
N GLU A 128 5.95 11.76 10.04
CA GLU A 128 5.65 10.41 10.53
C GLU A 128 4.77 10.43 11.78
N GLU A 129 4.93 11.41 12.68
CA GLU A 129 4.07 11.60 13.85
C GLU A 129 2.67 12.16 13.49
N SER A 130 2.52 12.75 12.30
CA SER A 130 1.28 13.41 11.84
C SER A 130 0.38 12.48 11.02
N ILE A 131 0.93 11.41 10.47
CA ILE A 131 0.21 10.46 9.62
C ILE A 131 -0.61 9.54 10.51
N PRO A 132 -1.92 9.37 10.24
CA PRO A 132 -2.74 8.48 11.03
C PRO A 132 -2.20 7.04 11.03
N GLN A 133 -2.09 6.40 12.20
CA GLN A 133 -1.51 5.05 12.30
C GLN A 133 -2.24 4.03 11.42
N VAL A 134 -3.55 4.20 11.21
CA VAL A 134 -4.33 3.35 10.31
C VAL A 134 -3.88 3.50 8.86
N PHE A 135 -3.51 4.71 8.43
CA PHE A 135 -2.97 4.94 7.10
C PHE A 135 -1.55 4.36 6.97
N ILE A 136 -0.71 4.49 8.00
CA ILE A 136 0.61 3.84 8.05
C ILE A 136 0.46 2.32 7.94
N ASN A 137 -0.37 1.71 8.77
CA ASN A 137 -0.64 0.27 8.75
C ASN A 137 -1.16 -0.18 7.39
N TYR A 138 -2.01 0.63 6.75
CA TYR A 138 -2.54 0.36 5.42
C TYR A 138 -1.44 0.41 4.34
N LEU A 139 -0.55 1.42 4.36
CA LEU A 139 0.58 1.51 3.44
C LEU A 139 1.56 0.34 3.63
N GLU A 140 1.81 -0.04 4.89
CA GLU A 140 2.60 -1.23 5.22
C GLU A 140 1.93 -2.49 4.63
N ASP A 141 0.62 -2.67 4.83
CA ASP A 141 -0.13 -3.81 4.28
C ASP A 141 -0.04 -3.87 2.75
N GLN A 142 -0.17 -2.73 2.06
CA GLN A 142 -0.04 -2.66 0.60
C GLN A 142 1.38 -3.03 0.14
N THR A 143 2.40 -2.56 0.85
CA THR A 143 3.80 -2.88 0.56
C THR A 143 4.05 -4.37 0.74
N LEU A 144 3.58 -4.96 1.85
CA LEU A 144 3.69 -6.40 2.10
C LEU A 144 2.97 -7.24 1.05
N LEU A 145 1.79 -6.79 0.58
CA LEU A 145 1.06 -7.45 -0.49
C LEU A 145 1.82 -7.38 -1.82
N HIS A 146 2.40 -6.23 -2.16
CA HIS A 146 3.25 -6.07 -3.34
C HIS A 146 4.45 -7.02 -3.30
N LEU A 147 5.19 -7.04 -2.17
CA LEU A 147 6.30 -7.97 -1.94
C LEU A 147 5.87 -9.43 -2.14
N SER A 148 4.71 -9.81 -1.60
CA SER A 148 4.17 -11.16 -1.75
C SER A 148 3.86 -11.50 -3.22
N PHE A 149 3.39 -10.53 -3.98
CA PHE A 149 3.11 -10.68 -5.41
C PHE A 149 4.40 -10.79 -6.23
N SER A 150 5.40 -9.95 -5.97
CA SER A 150 6.73 -10.03 -6.58
C SER A 150 7.39 -11.38 -6.35
N LEU A 151 7.32 -11.92 -5.13
CA LEU A 151 7.77 -13.28 -4.82
C LEU A 151 7.03 -14.34 -5.66
N LYS A 152 5.70 -14.23 -5.78
CA LYS A 152 4.88 -15.17 -6.54
C LYS A 152 5.19 -15.16 -8.03
N GLN A 153 5.51 -13.99 -8.61
CA GLN A 153 5.89 -13.88 -10.01
C GLN A 153 7.32 -14.35 -10.29
N SER A 154 8.23 -14.10 -9.36
CA SER A 154 9.67 -14.33 -9.56
C SER A 154 10.12 -15.75 -9.23
N LEU A 155 9.37 -16.47 -8.38
CA LEU A 155 9.73 -17.80 -7.92
C LEU A 155 8.94 -18.89 -8.65
N THR A 156 9.62 -19.99 -8.97
CA THR A 156 8.96 -21.18 -9.51
C THR A 156 8.09 -21.85 -8.45
N LYS A 157 7.12 -22.68 -8.89
CA LYS A 157 6.26 -23.44 -7.97
C LYS A 157 7.06 -24.20 -6.90
N LYS A 158 8.12 -24.93 -7.29
CA LYS A 158 8.96 -25.70 -6.33
C LYS A 158 9.72 -24.80 -5.34
N GLU A 159 10.08 -23.59 -5.75
CA GLU A 159 10.72 -22.60 -4.87
C GLU A 159 9.71 -22.02 -3.88
N LEU A 160 8.49 -21.69 -4.33
CA LEU A 160 7.40 -21.26 -3.45
C LEU A 160 7.01 -22.36 -2.45
N GLU A 161 6.96 -23.62 -2.88
CA GLU A 161 6.75 -24.77 -1.99
C GLU A 161 7.84 -24.88 -0.92
N THR A 162 9.09 -24.62 -1.30
CA THR A 162 10.24 -24.64 -0.38
C THR A 162 10.18 -23.47 0.61
N LEU A 163 9.81 -22.28 0.15
CA LEU A 163 9.60 -21.09 0.98
C LEU A 163 8.50 -21.35 2.02
N CYS A 164 7.35 -21.86 1.58
CA CYS A 164 6.23 -22.17 2.44
C CYS A 164 6.54 -23.26 3.45
N TRP A 165 7.25 -24.31 3.04
CA TRP A 165 7.72 -25.33 3.97
C TRP A 165 8.60 -24.74 5.06
N TYR A 166 9.54 -23.85 4.69
CA TYR A 166 10.46 -23.23 5.63
C TYR A 166 9.74 -22.30 6.61
N ILE A 167 8.84 -21.45 6.12
CA ILE A 167 8.05 -20.52 6.96
C ILE A 167 7.16 -21.30 7.93
N LEU A 168 6.37 -22.25 7.44
CA LEU A 168 5.48 -23.05 8.28
C LEU A 168 6.24 -23.85 9.34
N LYS A 169 7.41 -24.39 9.00
CA LYS A 169 8.23 -25.16 9.93
C LYS A 169 8.92 -24.29 10.98
N ASN A 170 9.61 -23.22 10.56
CA ASN A 170 10.52 -22.49 11.43
C ASN A 170 9.85 -21.30 12.13
N ILE A 171 8.86 -20.67 11.51
CA ILE A 171 8.12 -19.54 12.08
C ILE A 171 6.91 -20.06 12.86
N TYR A 172 6.09 -20.89 12.22
CA TYR A 172 4.82 -21.36 12.81
C TYR A 172 4.91 -22.69 13.55
N LYS A 173 6.08 -23.35 13.56
CA LYS A 173 6.31 -24.66 14.20
C LYS A 173 5.31 -25.75 13.77
N HIS A 174 4.72 -25.62 12.57
CA HIS A 174 3.81 -26.64 12.03
C HIS A 174 4.58 -27.92 11.68
N LYS A 175 4.04 -29.07 12.10
CA LYS A 175 4.55 -30.39 11.68
C LYS A 175 4.05 -30.69 10.27
N ASN A 176 4.79 -30.22 9.26
CA ASN A 176 4.46 -30.56 7.87
C ASN A 176 4.73 -32.05 7.59
N GLN A 177 3.70 -32.78 7.16
CA GLN A 177 3.83 -34.09 6.51
C GLN A 177 4.09 -33.84 5.01
N THR A 178 5.35 -33.70 4.63
CA THR A 178 5.72 -33.59 3.20
C THR A 178 6.08 -34.95 2.61
N SER A 179 5.71 -35.17 1.35
CA SER A 179 6.06 -36.38 0.57
C SER A 179 7.54 -36.46 0.19
N GLU A 180 8.26 -35.34 0.18
CA GLU A 180 9.69 -35.29 -0.15
C GLU A 180 10.59 -35.42 1.09
N LYS A 181 11.78 -36.03 0.91
CA LYS A 181 12.81 -36.14 1.95
C LYS A 181 13.26 -34.75 2.40
N ARG A 182 13.34 -34.52 3.71
CA ARG A 182 13.72 -33.24 4.35
C ARG A 182 14.98 -32.61 3.75
N ASP A 183 15.96 -33.43 3.38
CA ASP A 183 17.24 -32.99 2.79
C ASP A 183 17.08 -32.29 1.44
N ALA A 184 16.05 -32.65 0.66
CA ALA A 184 15.78 -32.02 -0.62
C ALA A 184 15.24 -30.58 -0.45
N PHE A 185 14.46 -30.33 0.60
CA PHE A 185 14.01 -28.98 0.96
C PHE A 185 15.16 -28.13 1.48
N TYR A 186 16.04 -28.68 2.32
CA TYR A 186 17.21 -27.95 2.79
C TYR A 186 18.15 -27.54 1.65
N LYS A 187 18.45 -28.46 0.71
CA LYS A 187 19.28 -28.12 -0.46
C LYS A 187 18.63 -27.08 -1.37
N ARG A 188 17.30 -27.13 -1.54
CA ARG A 188 16.55 -26.12 -2.30
C ARG A 188 16.53 -24.77 -1.56
N TRP A 189 16.38 -24.78 -0.24
CA TRP A 189 16.39 -23.58 0.57
C TRP A 189 17.71 -22.81 0.46
N GLU A 190 18.85 -23.51 0.55
CA GLU A 190 20.17 -22.86 0.37
C GLU A 190 20.33 -22.21 -1.02
N ARG A 191 19.73 -22.79 -2.06
CA ARG A 191 19.73 -22.21 -3.42
C ARG A 191 18.71 -21.07 -3.58
N LEU A 192 17.67 -21.06 -2.76
CA LEU A 192 16.61 -20.06 -2.79
C LEU A 192 17.01 -18.78 -2.05
N LYS A 193 17.82 -18.87 -0.98
CA LYS A 193 18.27 -17.71 -0.20
C LYS A 193 18.87 -16.58 -1.05
N PRO A 194 19.79 -16.82 -2.01
CA PRO A 194 20.35 -15.74 -2.83
C PRO A 194 19.29 -15.03 -3.66
N LYS A 195 18.35 -15.77 -4.26
CA LYS A 195 17.24 -15.18 -5.03
C LYS A 195 16.29 -14.38 -4.15
N LEU A 196 15.96 -14.89 -2.96
CA LEU A 196 15.17 -14.14 -2.00
C LEU A 196 15.89 -12.86 -1.60
N LYS A 197 17.20 -12.92 -1.36
CA LYS A 197 18.00 -11.72 -1.06
C LYS A 197 17.93 -10.71 -2.21
N GLU A 198 18.03 -11.13 -3.46
CA GLU A 198 17.92 -10.21 -4.61
C GLU A 198 16.54 -9.56 -4.74
N ILE A 199 15.46 -10.33 -4.56
CA ILE A 199 14.08 -9.81 -4.64
C ILE A 199 13.81 -8.87 -3.45
N LEU A 200 14.16 -9.32 -2.24
CA LEU A 200 13.88 -8.62 -1.00
C LEU A 200 14.76 -7.38 -0.81
N VAL A 201 16.04 -7.40 -1.18
CA VAL A 201 16.92 -6.20 -1.07
C VAL A 201 16.48 -5.10 -2.04
N ARG A 202 15.87 -5.45 -3.18
CA ARG A 202 15.33 -4.45 -4.12
C ARG A 202 14.05 -3.77 -3.62
N GLU A 203 13.28 -4.45 -2.77
CA GLU A 203 11.92 -4.03 -2.43
C GLU A 203 11.69 -3.78 -0.93
N LEU A 204 12.59 -4.19 -0.03
CA LEU A 204 12.45 -3.91 1.40
C LEU A 204 12.82 -2.46 1.72
N LEU A 205 11.84 -1.77 2.28
CA LEU A 205 12.08 -0.59 3.10
C LEU A 205 12.62 -1.06 4.46
N GLU A 206 13.71 -0.42 4.91
CA GLU A 206 14.15 -0.49 6.31
C GLU A 206 12.90 -0.21 7.20
N ASP A 207 12.70 -0.99 8.27
CA ASP A 207 11.54 -0.95 9.20
C ASP A 207 10.29 -1.81 8.92
N THR A 208 10.30 -2.71 7.94
CA THR A 208 9.15 -3.62 7.71
C THR A 208 9.00 -4.68 8.82
N ASN A 209 7.80 -4.85 9.41
CA ASN A 209 7.55 -5.89 10.42
C ASN A 209 7.66 -7.31 9.82
N THR A 210 8.75 -8.00 10.16
CA THR A 210 9.09 -9.31 9.58
C THR A 210 8.05 -10.39 9.88
N TYR A 211 7.41 -10.36 11.06
CA TYR A 211 6.36 -11.33 11.40
C TYR A 211 5.11 -11.10 10.54
N LYS A 212 4.70 -9.84 10.38
CA LYS A 212 3.57 -9.44 9.54
C LYS A 212 3.79 -9.83 8.08
N PHE A 213 5.02 -9.71 7.58
CA PHE A 213 5.37 -10.20 6.24
C PHE A 213 5.19 -11.72 6.07
N PHE A 214 5.59 -12.52 7.07
CA PHE A 214 5.38 -13.97 7.03
C PHE A 214 3.91 -14.37 7.08
N GLU A 215 3.06 -13.63 7.81
CA GLU A 215 1.60 -13.82 7.78
C GLU A 215 1.04 -13.61 6.37
N VAL A 216 1.44 -12.53 5.70
CA VAL A 216 1.00 -12.23 4.32
C VAL A 216 1.48 -13.32 3.35
N ILE A 217 2.73 -13.76 3.45
CA ILE A 217 3.22 -14.89 2.62
C ILE A 217 2.40 -16.14 2.87
N LYS A 218 2.07 -16.43 4.13
CA LYS A 218 1.27 -17.61 4.49
C LYS A 218 -0.11 -17.56 3.84
N SER A 219 -0.85 -16.45 4.00
CA SER A 219 -2.21 -16.31 3.47
C SER A 219 -2.24 -16.20 1.94
N GLU A 220 -1.32 -15.43 1.34
CA GLU A 220 -1.36 -15.10 -0.09
C GLU A 220 -0.65 -16.13 -0.99
N ILE A 221 0.30 -16.89 -0.43
CA ILE A 221 1.08 -17.87 -1.17
C ILE A 221 0.82 -19.27 -0.63
N CYS A 222 1.10 -19.51 0.66
CA CYS A 222 1.19 -20.87 1.19
C CYS A 222 -0.16 -21.58 1.31
N GLU A 223 -1.21 -20.89 1.73
CA GLU A 223 -2.57 -21.44 1.81
C GLU A 223 -3.21 -21.60 0.44
N LYS A 224 -2.77 -20.82 -0.56
CA LYS A 224 -3.25 -20.88 -1.95
C LYS A 224 -2.49 -21.90 -2.80
N LEU A 225 -1.32 -22.33 -2.34
CA LEU A 225 -0.64 -23.49 -2.87
C LEU A 225 -1.28 -24.73 -2.24
N ASP A 226 -1.71 -25.67 -3.08
CA ASP A 226 -2.28 -26.99 -2.71
C ASP A 226 -1.29 -27.92 -1.94
N LEU A 227 -0.42 -27.36 -1.09
CA LEU A 227 0.61 -28.03 -0.29
C LEU A 227 0.04 -28.82 0.89
N LEU A 228 -1.18 -28.48 1.32
CA LEU A 228 -1.86 -29.07 2.48
C LEU A 228 -3.06 -29.94 2.08
N LYS A 229 -3.04 -30.58 0.90
CA LYS A 229 -3.94 -31.71 0.66
C LYS A 229 -3.48 -32.90 1.50
N SER A 230 -3.96 -32.95 2.74
CA SER A 230 -4.10 -34.20 3.49
C SER A 230 -4.83 -35.18 2.58
N LYS A 231 -4.15 -36.25 2.14
CA LYS A 231 -4.86 -37.43 1.69
C LYS A 231 -5.79 -37.85 2.84
N LYS A 232 -7.09 -37.88 2.56
CA LYS A 232 -8.11 -38.48 3.43
C LYS A 232 -7.69 -39.88 3.86
#